data_AF-A0A1V3PYE3-F1
#
_entry.id   AF-A0A1V3PYE3-F1
#
_cell.length_a   1.000
_cell.length_b   1.000
_cell.length_c   1.000
_cell.angle_alpha   90.00
_cell.angle_beta   90.00
_cell.angle_gamma   90.00
#
_symmetry.space_group_name_H-M   'P 1'
#
loop_
_entity.id
_entity.type
_entity.pdbx_description
1 polymer ?
#
loop_
_entity_poly.entity_id
_entity_poly.type
_entity_poly.pdbx_seq_one_letter_code
_entity_poly.pdbx_strand_id
1 'polypeptide(L)' 'MRKATYRRIQGKRYTYQIKYDHAGYEVSRSGEIKKIGLVPKPLNVSSLSRDEAMDRGLFSAELDIESLIGMDE' A
#
# COMPACT_ATOMS: atom_id res chain seq x y z
N MET A 1 7.21 0.60 11.69
CA MET A 1 6.25 0.87 10.61
C MET A 1 6.07 2.35 10.41
N ARG A 2 6.13 2.82 9.16
CA ARG A 2 5.71 4.16 8.71
C ARG A 2 4.20 4.16 8.45
N LYS A 3 3.61 5.36 8.42
CA LYS A 3 2.19 5.56 8.12
C LYS A 3 2.04 6.61 7.02
N ALA A 4 1.18 6.34 6.05
CA ALA A 4 0.79 7.29 5.02
C ALA A 4 -0.74 7.36 4.92
N THR A 5 -1.25 8.49 4.43
CA THR A 5 -2.68 8.66 4.14
C THR A 5 -2.84 8.85 2.65
N TYR A 6 -3.61 7.98 2.02
CA TYR A 6 -3.93 8.07 0.61
C TYR A 6 -5.35 8.61 0.43
N ARG A 7 -5.52 9.59 -0.46
CA ARG A 7 -6.82 10.23 -0.74
C ARG A 7 -7.08 10.24 -2.23
N ARG A 8 -8.26 9.76 -2.62
CA ARG A 8 -8.73 9.73 -4.01
C ARG A 8 -10.14 10.29 -4.11
N ILE A 9 -10.43 10.96 -5.22
CA ILE A 9 -11.76 11.48 -5.54
C ILE A 9 -12.19 10.85 -6.87
N GLN A 10 -13.18 9.98 -6.83
CA GLN A 10 -13.76 9.32 -8.01
C GLN A 10 -15.26 9.11 -7.76
N GLY A 11 -16.07 10.11 -8.11
CA GLY A 11 -17.50 10.20 -7.76
C GLY A 11 -17.80 10.38 -6.26
N LYS A 12 -16.94 9.83 -5.39
CA LYS A 12 -16.96 9.90 -3.93
C LYS A 12 -15.53 10.10 -3.42
N ARG A 13 -15.37 10.61 -2.19
CA ARG A 13 -14.05 10.77 -1.55
C ARG A 13 -13.66 9.48 -0.82
N TYR A 14 -12.55 8.88 -1.24
CA TYR A 14 -11.94 7.73 -0.59
C TYR A 14 -10.75 8.20 0.25
N THR A 15 -10.62 7.69 1.47
CA THR A 15 -9.49 7.98 2.35
C THR A 15 -9.02 6.69 2.98
N TYR A 16 -7.81 6.30 2.64
CA TYR A 16 -7.15 5.08 3.11
C TYR A 16 -5.98 5.43 4.01
N GLN A 17 -5.76 4.59 5.00
CA GLN A 17 -4.58 4.60 5.86
C GLN A 17 -3.69 3.44 5.47
N ILE A 18 -2.43 3.74 5.18
CA ILE A 18 -1.41 2.76 4.83
C ILE A 18 -0.43 2.67 5.99
N LYS A 19 -0.26 1.48 6.56
CA LYS A 19 0.86 1.17 7.46
C LYS A 19 1.83 0.30 6.69
N TYR A 20 3.11 0.63 6.68
CA TYR A 20 4.07 -0.12 5.89
C TYR A 20 5.46 -0.13 6.53
N ASP A 21 6.24 -1.14 6.17
CA ASP A 21 7.66 -1.23 6.46
C ASP A 21 8.38 -2.03 5.35
N HIS A 22 9.63 -2.38 5.61
CA HIS A 22 10.46 -3.17 4.69
C HIS A 22 9.95 -4.60 4.40
N ALA A 23 9.01 -5.14 5.18
CA ALA A 23 8.49 -6.49 5.01
C ALA A 23 7.12 -6.51 4.32
N GLY A 24 6.27 -5.52 4.58
CA GLY A 24 4.93 -5.46 4.01
C GLY A 24 4.19 -4.16 4.25
N TYR A 25 2.90 -4.20 3.91
CA TYR A 25 1.97 -3.10 4.12
C TYR A 25 0.56 -3.60 4.47
N GLU A 26 -0.19 -2.74 5.14
CA GLU A 26 -1.59 -2.90 5.48
C GLU A 26 -2.33 -1.64 5.00
N VAL A 27 -3.40 -1.86 4.24
CA VAL A 27 -4.33 -0.81 3.80
C VAL A 27 -5.60 -0.94 4.62
N SER A 28 -6.02 0.17 5.23
CA SER A 28 -7.27 0.26 5.98
C SER A 28 -8.10 1.46 5.55
N ARG A 29 -9.42 1.36 5.68
CA ARG A 29 -10.38 2.43 5.41
C ARG A 29 -11.43 2.44 6.50
N SER A 30 -11.68 3.60 7.10
CA SER A 30 -12.66 3.75 8.19
C SER A 30 -12.43 2.80 9.38
N GLY A 31 -11.18 2.45 9.66
CA GLY A 31 -10.80 1.53 10.74
C GLY A 31 -10.80 0.04 10.36
N GLU A 32 -11.29 -0.32 9.18
CA GLU A 32 -11.31 -1.71 8.70
C GLU A 32 -10.11 -2.00 7.79
N ILE A 33 -9.46 -3.14 7.98
CA ILE A 33 -8.40 -3.63 7.09
C ILE A 33 -9.05 -4.09 5.78
N LYS A 34 -8.60 -3.52 4.65
CA LYS A 34 -9.07 -3.88 3.31
C LYS A 34 -8.07 -4.76 2.56
N LYS A 35 -6.77 -4.61 2.84
CA LYS A 35 -5.70 -5.41 2.22
C LYS A 35 -4.48 -5.52 3.11
N ILE A 36 -3.80 -6.65 3.05
CA ILE A 36 -2.44 -6.85 3.57
C ILE A 36 -1.60 -7.41 2.42
N GLY A 37 -0.42 -6.82 2.20
CA GLY A 37 0.50 -7.23 1.15
C GLY A 37 1.93 -7.32 1.66
N LEU A 38 2.74 -8.13 0.98
CA LEU A 38 4.18 -8.21 1.23
C LEU A 38 4.93 -7.32 0.25
N VAL A 39 6.08 -6.77 0.67
CA VAL A 39 6.94 -6.01 -0.24
C VAL A 39 7.56 -7.00 -1.24
N PRO A 40 7.31 -6.84 -2.56
CA PRO A 40 7.86 -7.73 -3.56
C PRO A 40 9.38 -7.61 -3.62
N LYS A 41 10.08 -8.73 -3.38
CA LYS A 41 11.53 -8.83 -3.54
C LYS A 41 11.86 -9.03 -5.01
N PRO A 42 12.84 -8.30 -5.59
CA PRO A 42 13.25 -8.54 -6.96
C PRO A 42 13.91 -9.92 -7.06
N LEU A 43 13.58 -10.68 -8.10
CA LEU A 43 14.14 -12.02 -8.33
C LEU A 43 15.65 -12.00 -8.63
N ASN A 44 16.20 -10.86 -9.08
CA ASN A 44 17.58 -10.71 -9.56
C ASN A 44 18.52 -9.93 -8.62
N VAL A 45 18.07 -9.48 -7.45
CA VAL A 45 18.98 -8.89 -6.45
C VAL A 45 18.76 -9.51 -5.08
N SER A 46 19.86 -9.84 -4.41
CA SER A 46 19.86 -10.62 -3.17
C SER A 46 19.12 -9.93 -2.01
N SER A 47 19.02 -8.59 -2.02
CA SER A 47 18.32 -7.84 -0.99
C SER A 47 18.13 -6.37 -1.41
N LEU A 48 16.94 -5.83 -1.17
CA LEU A 48 16.66 -4.39 -1.23
C LEU A 48 17.24 -3.71 0.01
N SER A 49 17.69 -2.46 -0.14
CA SER A 49 17.95 -1.60 1.02
C SER A 49 16.67 -1.35 1.78
N ARG A 50 16.78 -0.99 3.07
CA ARG A 50 15.60 -0.76 3.91
C ARG A 50 14.69 0.35 3.36
N ASP A 51 15.27 1.45 2.89
CA ASP A 51 14.51 2.56 2.30
C ASP A 51 13.87 2.15 0.96
N GLU A 52 14.58 1.41 0.09
CA GLU A 52 14.01 0.89 -1.16
C GLU A 52 12.83 -0.07 -0.91
N ALA A 53 12.93 -0.92 0.10
CA ALA A 53 11.85 -1.82 0.50
C ALA A 53 10.65 -1.03 1.06
N MET A 54 10.90 0.04 1.82
CA MET A 54 9.84 0.93 2.31
C MET A 54 9.14 1.66 1.17
N ASP A 55 9.88 2.20 0.20
CA ASP A 55 9.32 2.92 -0.96
C ASP A 55 8.49 1.97 -1.83
N ARG A 56 8.99 0.76 -2.07
CA ARG A 56 8.22 -0.28 -2.78
C ARG A 56 6.98 -0.72 -2.03
N GLY A 57 7.05 -0.80 -0.70
CA GLY A 57 5.90 -1.12 0.14
C GLY A 57 4.80 -0.07 0.05
N LEU A 58 5.17 1.22 0.09
CA LEU A 58 4.21 2.30 -0.12
C LEU A 58 3.62 2.26 -1.53
N PHE A 59 4.46 2.17 -2.56
CA PHE A 59 4.01 2.14 -3.96
C PHE A 59 3.07 0.96 -4.23
N SER A 60 3.37 -0.22 -3.70
CA SER A 60 2.53 -1.42 -3.86
C SER A 60 1.18 -1.24 -3.17
N ALA A 61 1.16 -0.63 -1.98
CA ALA A 61 -0.09 -0.32 -1.29
C ALA A 61 -0.98 0.65 -2.08
N GLU A 62 -0.40 1.65 -2.74
CA GLU A 62 -1.12 2.61 -3.57
C GLU A 62 -1.73 1.94 -4.81
N LEU A 63 -1.00 1.05 -5.49
CA LEU A 63 -1.54 0.26 -6.61
C LEU A 63 -2.71 -0.63 -6.19
N ASP A 64 -2.59 -1.27 -5.03
CA ASP A 64 -3.67 -2.09 -4.47
C ASP A 64 -4.90 -1.24 -4.11
N ILE A 65 -4.71 -0.01 -3.61
CA ILE A 65 -5.81 0.93 -3.36
C ILE A 65 -6.52 1.30 -4.65
N GLU A 66 -5.80 1.66 -5.72
CA GLU A 66 -6.44 1.99 -7.00
C GLU A 66 -7.20 0.77 -7.57
N SER A 67 -6.68 -0.44 -7.37
CA SER A 67 -7.38 -1.68 -7.75
C SER A 67 -8.66 -1.90 -6.93
N LEU A 68 -8.62 -1.62 -5.61
CA LEU A 68 -9.80 -1.70 -4.74
C LEU A 68 -10.87 -0.68 -5.14
N ILE A 69 -10.49 0.51 -5.58
CA ILE A 69 -11.43 1.53 -6.04
C ILE A 69 -12.05 1.10 -7.38
N GLY A 70 -11.25 0.56 -8.32
CA GLY A 70 -11.74 0.11 -9.63
C GLY A 70 -12.61 -1.16 -9.61
N MET A 71 -12.61 -1.93 -8.52
CA MET A 71 -13.52 -3.08 -8.32
C MET A 71 -14.84 -2.72 -7.63
N ASP A 72 -14.96 -1.52 -7.06
CA ASP A 72 -16.18 -1.02 -6.40
C ASP A 72 -17.20 -0.43 -7.42
N GLU A 73 -16.81 -0.33 -8.71
CA GLU A 73 -17.68 -0.03 -9.87
C GLU A 73 -18.22 -1.31 -10.52
#